data_AF-A0A6L4B9U3-F1
#
_entry.id   AF-A0A6L4B9U3-F1
#
_cell.length_a   1.000
_cell.length_b   1.000
_cell.length_c   1.000
_cell.angle_alpha   90.00
_cell.angle_beta   90.00
_cell.angle_gamma   90.00
#
_symmetry.space_group_name_H-M   'P 1'
#
loop_
_entity.id
_entity.type
_entity.pdbx_description
1 polymer ?
#
loop_
_entity_poly.entity_id
_entity_poly.type
_entity_poly.pdbx_seq_one_letter_code
_entity_poly.pdbx_strand_id
1 'polypeptide(L)'
;MKEKVSALLDGALDETASERMLDTLKRDPALRREWERYSLIGDVMRDEPVLSADFTSRLMAELEQEPTVLAPVRTDNRNNWVRHLMPIAASVMGAAAVGWVAMMLNGGGAAPAPSVAVVKAPVPAVAAVDPAVSARLASASAEPSEREYLIAHQAMAPSAAMPGVAYYVRSVSDTRMAGER
;
A
#
# COMPACT_ATOMS: atom_id res chain seq x y z
N MET A 1 -20.27 11.40 -32.89
CA MET A 1 -19.54 10.13 -32.71
C MET A 1 -18.16 10.15 -33.32
N LYS A 2 -17.98 10.65 -34.56
CA LYS A 2 -16.66 10.78 -35.22
C LYS A 2 -15.60 11.52 -34.39
N GLU A 3 -15.97 12.63 -33.76
CA GLU A 3 -15.09 13.38 -32.85
C GLU A 3 -14.57 12.51 -31.70
N LYS A 4 -15.45 11.70 -31.09
CA LYS A 4 -15.05 10.80 -30.01
C LYS A 4 -14.16 9.64 -30.49
N VAL A 5 -14.28 9.23 -31.77
CA VAL A 5 -13.38 8.24 -32.39
C VAL A 5 -12.00 8.85 -32.57
N SER A 6 -11.90 10.10 -33.03
CA SER A 6 -10.64 10.85 -33.09
C SER A 6 -10.03 11.00 -31.69
N ALA A 7 -10.82 11.45 -30.72
CA ALA A 7 -10.37 11.62 -29.34
C ALA A 7 -9.88 10.30 -28.73
N LEU A 8 -10.48 9.16 -29.08
CA LEU A 8 -9.97 7.84 -28.68
C LEU A 8 -8.62 7.54 -29.35
N LEU A 9 -8.49 7.82 -30.66
CA LEU A 9 -7.27 7.59 -31.43
C LEU A 9 -6.09 8.43 -30.90
N ASP A 10 -6.38 9.67 -30.47
CA ASP A 10 -5.42 10.63 -29.93
C ASP A 10 -5.14 10.43 -28.42
N GLY A 11 -5.82 9.47 -27.77
CA GLY A 11 -5.68 9.23 -26.33
C GLY A 11 -6.24 10.36 -25.45
N ALA A 12 -7.13 11.20 -25.98
CA ALA A 12 -7.70 12.37 -25.30
C ALA A 12 -8.95 12.05 -24.45
N LEU A 13 -9.41 10.79 -24.42
CA LEU A 13 -10.53 10.34 -23.61
C LEU A 13 -10.07 9.84 -22.23
N ASP A 14 -10.90 10.05 -21.20
CA ASP A 14 -10.70 9.38 -19.91
C ASP A 14 -10.91 7.86 -20.02
N GLU A 15 -10.38 7.09 -19.06
CA GLU A 15 -10.42 5.62 -19.07
C GLU A 15 -11.84 5.07 -19.27
N THR A 16 -12.82 5.60 -18.53
CA THR A 16 -14.21 5.11 -18.61
C THR A 16 -14.88 5.46 -19.92
N ALA A 17 -14.52 6.59 -20.53
CA ALA A 17 -15.01 7.01 -21.83
C ALA A 17 -14.36 6.18 -22.94
N SER A 18 -13.07 5.84 -22.80
CA SER A 18 -12.33 4.96 -23.69
C SER A 18 -12.93 3.56 -23.72
N GLU A 19 -13.16 2.94 -22.56
CA GLU A 19 -13.81 1.62 -22.46
C GLU A 19 -15.19 1.60 -23.15
N ARG A 20 -16.04 2.60 -22.86
CA ARG A 20 -17.37 2.72 -23.48
C ARG A 20 -17.29 2.92 -25.00
N MET A 21 -16.29 3.67 -25.48
CA MET A 21 -16.09 3.86 -26.91
C MET A 21 -15.63 2.57 -27.58
N LEU A 22 -14.68 1.84 -26.98
CA LEU A 22 -14.22 0.55 -27.49
C LEU A 22 -15.38 -0.46 -27.59
N ASP A 23 -16.26 -0.51 -26.60
CA ASP A 23 -17.45 -1.35 -26.64
C ASP A 23 -18.43 -0.94 -27.75
N THR A 24 -18.53 0.36 -28.04
CA THR A 24 -19.34 0.86 -29.15
C THR A 24 -18.73 0.46 -30.49
N LEU A 25 -17.41 0.61 -30.65
CA LEU A 25 -16.65 0.19 -31.84
C LEU A 25 -16.77 -1.31 -32.10
N LYS A 26 -16.84 -2.16 -31.06
CA LYS A 26 -17.08 -3.61 -31.21
C LYS A 26 -18.46 -3.94 -31.79
N ARG A 27 -19.46 -3.07 -31.62
CA ARG A 27 -20.84 -3.34 -32.06
C ARG A 27 -21.22 -2.63 -33.36
N ASP A 28 -20.55 -1.52 -33.69
CA ASP A 28 -20.88 -0.70 -34.85
C ASP A 28 -19.84 -0.83 -35.98
N PRO A 29 -20.16 -1.50 -37.11
CA PRO A 29 -19.24 -1.63 -38.24
C PRO A 29 -19.01 -0.32 -39.00
N ALA A 30 -19.92 0.65 -38.93
CA ALA A 30 -19.71 1.96 -39.57
C ALA A 30 -18.67 2.78 -38.82
N LEU A 31 -18.67 2.73 -37.48
CA LEU A 31 -17.65 3.37 -36.67
C LEU A 31 -16.27 2.72 -36.83
N ARG A 32 -16.20 1.39 -36.99
CA ARG A 32 -14.93 0.70 -37.32
C ARG A 32 -14.32 1.20 -38.63
N ARG A 33 -15.13 1.39 -39.67
CA ARG A 33 -14.64 1.96 -40.93
C ARG A 33 -14.12 3.39 -40.78
N GLU A 34 -14.72 4.19 -39.89
CA GLU A 34 -14.22 5.53 -39.60
C GLU A 34 -12.87 5.47 -38.88
N TRP A 35 -12.73 4.57 -37.90
CA TRP A 35 -11.48 4.29 -37.20
C TRP A 35 -10.37 3.86 -38.18
N GLU A 36 -10.63 2.85 -39.00
CA GLU A 36 -9.69 2.37 -40.04
C GLU A 36 -9.24 3.50 -40.97
N ARG A 37 -10.18 4.34 -41.41
CA ARG A 37 -9.87 5.47 -42.28
C ARG A 37 -8.99 6.51 -41.60
N TYR A 38 -9.24 6.84 -40.33
CA TYR A 38 -8.42 7.80 -39.59
C TYR A 38 -7.02 7.25 -39.32
N SER A 39 -6.91 5.97 -38.96
CA SER A 39 -5.61 5.30 -38.83
C SER A 39 -4.82 5.38 -40.14
N LEU A 40 -5.44 5.01 -41.27
CA LEU A 40 -4.78 5.04 -42.58
C LEU A 40 -4.31 6.44 -42.98
N ILE A 41 -5.14 7.48 -42.75
CA ILE A 41 -4.72 8.87 -42.99
C ILE A 41 -3.50 9.21 -42.13
N GLY A 42 -3.51 8.83 -40.85
CA GLY A 42 -2.39 9.05 -39.94
C GLY A 42 -1.11 8.34 -40.40
N ASP A 43 -1.23 7.10 -40.87
CA ASP A 43 -0.09 6.31 -41.33
C ASP A 43 0.54 6.92 -42.59
N VAL A 44 -0.29 7.35 -43.54
CA VAL A 44 0.17 8.08 -44.74
C VAL A 44 0.86 9.40 -44.36
N MET A 45 0.32 10.14 -43.38
CA MET A 45 0.93 11.40 -42.92
C MET A 45 2.28 11.21 -42.24
N ARG A 46 2.52 10.04 -41.64
CA ARG A 46 3.78 9.68 -40.96
C ARG A 46 4.78 8.96 -41.87
N ASP A 47 4.43 8.72 -43.13
CA ASP A 47 5.21 7.91 -44.08
C ASP A 47 5.46 6.48 -43.58
N GLU A 48 4.47 5.93 -42.86
CA GLU A 48 4.51 4.54 -42.39
C GLU A 48 4.28 3.58 -43.58
N PRO A 49 4.96 2.42 -43.60
CA PRO A 49 4.82 1.47 -44.70
C PRO A 49 3.41 0.88 -44.72
N VAL A 50 2.81 0.87 -45.90
CA VAL A 50 1.48 0.27 -46.11
C VAL A 50 1.58 -1.25 -45.94
N LEU A 51 0.87 -1.77 -44.94
CA LEU A 51 0.71 -3.20 -44.73
C LEU A 51 -0.20 -3.81 -45.80
N SER A 52 -0.13 -5.14 -45.95
CA SER A 52 -1.02 -5.85 -46.88
C SER A 52 -2.49 -5.70 -46.46
N ALA A 53 -3.41 -5.63 -47.43
CA ALA A 53 -4.84 -5.44 -47.16
C ALA A 53 -5.46 -6.56 -46.31
N ASP A 54 -4.85 -7.75 -46.32
CA ASP A 54 -5.22 -8.94 -45.56
C ASP A 54 -4.40 -9.10 -44.26
N PHE A 55 -3.58 -8.12 -43.88
CA PHE A 55 -2.75 -8.20 -42.68
C PHE A 55 -3.61 -8.44 -41.42
N THR A 56 -4.62 -7.61 -41.20
CA THR A 56 -5.49 -7.69 -40.01
C THR A 56 -6.25 -9.01 -39.96
N SER A 57 -6.73 -9.54 -41.09
CA SER A 57 -7.44 -10.82 -41.12
C SER A 57 -6.52 -12.00 -40.81
N ARG A 58 -5.30 -12.01 -41.35
CA ARG A 58 -4.28 -13.03 -41.01
C ARG A 58 -3.87 -12.96 -39.54
N LEU A 59 -3.66 -11.76 -39.02
CA LEU A 59 -3.32 -11.55 -37.61
C LEU A 59 -4.41 -12.08 -36.68
N MET A 60 -5.68 -11.74 -36.95
CA MET A 60 -6.80 -12.21 -36.13
C MET A 60 -6.96 -13.74 -36.21
N ALA A 61 -6.74 -14.35 -37.38
CA ALA A 61 -6.79 -15.80 -37.53
C ALA A 61 -5.66 -16.52 -36.77
N GLU A 62 -4.49 -15.91 -36.65
CA GLU A 62 -3.39 -16.44 -35.83
C GLU A 62 -3.68 -16.28 -34.34
N LEU A 63 -4.19 -15.11 -33.92
CA LEU A 63 -4.59 -14.84 -32.53
C LEU A 63 -5.70 -15.79 -32.03
N GLU A 64 -6.64 -16.19 -32.90
CA GLU A 64 -7.68 -17.17 -32.57
C GLU A 64 -7.11 -18.57 -32.29
N GLN A 65 -5.94 -18.90 -32.84
CA GLN A 65 -5.25 -20.17 -32.61
C GLN A 65 -4.37 -20.15 -31.35
N GLU A 66 -4.09 -18.97 -30.79
CA GLU A 66 -3.29 -18.85 -29.59
C GLU A 66 -4.07 -19.30 -28.34
N PRO A 67 -3.44 -20.05 -27.42
CA PRO A 67 -4.07 -20.40 -26.16
C PRO A 67 -4.27 -19.15 -25.30
N THR A 68 -5.50 -18.90 -24.85
CA THR A 68 -5.83 -17.76 -23.98
C THR A 68 -4.99 -17.78 -22.71
N VAL A 69 -3.99 -16.90 -22.62
CA VAL A 69 -3.17 -16.73 -21.41
C VAL A 69 -4.01 -16.03 -20.36
N LEU A 70 -4.50 -16.80 -19.38
CA LEU A 70 -5.15 -16.25 -18.20
C LEU A 70 -4.10 -15.58 -17.30
N ALA A 71 -3.88 -14.28 -17.52
CA ALA A 71 -3.12 -13.47 -16.57
C ALA A 71 -3.92 -13.40 -15.25
N PRO A 72 -3.29 -13.64 -14.09
CA PRO A 72 -3.97 -13.54 -12.81
C PRO A 72 -4.39 -12.08 -12.56
N VAL A 73 -5.69 -11.81 -12.73
CA VAL A 73 -6.28 -10.52 -12.36
C VAL A 73 -6.26 -10.42 -10.85
N ARG A 74 -5.54 -9.44 -10.31
CA ARG A 74 -5.63 -9.10 -8.88
C ARG A 74 -7.02 -8.53 -8.62
N THR A 75 -7.93 -9.39 -8.17
CA THR A 75 -9.19 -8.93 -7.60
C THR A 75 -8.86 -8.38 -6.22
N ASP A 76 -8.86 -7.06 -6.09
CA ASP A 76 -8.74 -6.40 -4.78
C ASP A 76 -10.08 -6.58 -4.07
N ASN A 77 -10.39 -7.82 -3.66
CA ASN A 77 -11.55 -8.17 -2.85
C ASN A 77 -11.30 -7.74 -1.40
N ARG A 78 -10.95 -6.48 -1.21
CA ARG A 78 -10.84 -5.89 0.12
C ARG A 78 -12.27 -5.76 0.64
N ASN A 79 -12.63 -6.70 1.51
CA ASN A 79 -13.94 -6.83 2.13
C ASN A 79 -14.39 -5.49 2.75
N ASN A 80 -15.10 -4.68 1.97
CA ASN A 80 -15.44 -3.30 2.31
C ASN A 80 -16.41 -3.24 3.49
N TRP A 81 -17.08 -4.35 3.82
CA TRP A 81 -17.93 -4.50 5.01
C TRP A 81 -17.17 -4.31 6.32
N VAL A 82 -15.92 -4.77 6.42
CA VAL A 82 -15.11 -4.62 7.64
C VAL A 82 -14.87 -3.13 7.91
N ARG A 83 -14.64 -2.33 6.86
CA ARG A 83 -14.43 -0.88 6.96
C ARG A 83 -15.70 -0.13 7.39
N HIS A 84 -16.87 -0.62 7.01
CA HIS A 84 -18.16 0.02 7.34
C HIS A 84 -18.72 -0.39 8.71
N LEU A 85 -18.36 -1.56 9.24
CA LEU A 85 -18.82 -2.03 10.57
C LEU A 85 -17.88 -1.66 11.73
N MET A 86 -16.60 -1.40 11.45
CA MET A 86 -15.61 -1.00 12.45
C MET A 86 -16.01 0.25 13.28
N PRO A 87 -16.61 1.33 12.71
CA PRO A 87 -17.00 2.50 13.48
C PRO A 87 -18.12 2.21 14.49
N ILE A 88 -19.03 1.30 14.15
CA ILE A 88 -20.15 0.91 15.00
C ILE A 88 -19.63 0.09 16.19
N ALA A 89 -18.75 -0.88 15.95
CA ALA A 89 -18.13 -1.68 17.00
C ALA A 89 -17.28 -0.83 17.98
N ALA A 90 -16.52 0.15 17.47
CA ALA A 90 -15.76 1.08 18.29
C ALA A 90 -16.64 1.93 19.21
N SER A 91 -17.81 2.37 18.72
CA SER A 91 -18.75 3.18 19.49
C SER A 91 -19.37 2.42 20.67
N VAL A 92 -19.73 1.15 20.48
CA VAL A 92 -20.30 0.30 21.55
C VAL A 92 -19.27 0.02 22.65
N MET A 93 -18.00 -0.23 22.29
CA MET A 93 -16.94 -0.42 23.28
C MET A 93 -16.65 0.84 24.09
N GLY A 94 -16.67 2.02 23.46
CA GLY A 94 -16.50 3.29 24.16
C GLY A 94 -17.57 3.54 25.23
N ALA A 95 -18.84 3.31 24.90
CA ALA A 95 -19.95 3.46 25.85
C ALA A 95 -19.86 2.47 27.02
N ALA A 96 -19.45 1.23 26.77
CA ALA A 96 -19.27 0.21 27.81
C ALA A 96 -18.14 0.58 28.79
N ALA A 97 -17.02 1.12 28.29
CA ALA A 97 -15.91 1.55 29.13
C ALA A 97 -16.29 2.72 30.05
N VAL A 98 -17.01 3.72 29.52
CA VAL A 98 -17.51 4.86 30.31
C VAL A 98 -18.54 4.38 31.35
N GLY A 99 -19.43 3.47 30.97
CA GLY A 99 -20.41 2.88 31.90
C GLY A 99 -19.75 2.08 33.04
N TRP A 100 -18.70 1.31 32.74
CA TRP A 100 -17.95 0.55 33.75
C TRP A 100 -17.24 1.46 34.76
N VAL A 101 -16.57 2.51 34.28
CA VAL A 101 -15.92 3.52 35.13
C VAL A 101 -16.96 4.23 36.01
N ALA A 102 -18.10 4.62 35.45
CA ALA A 102 -19.18 5.25 36.20
C ALA A 102 -19.73 4.31 37.30
N MET A 103 -19.91 3.01 36.99
CA MET A 103 -20.36 2.01 37.97
C MET A 103 -19.37 1.84 39.12
N MET A 104 -18.06 1.83 38.84
CA MET A 104 -17.03 1.73 39.87
C MET A 104 -16.96 2.96 40.79
N LEU A 105 -17.28 4.14 40.24
CA LEU A 105 -17.28 5.40 40.99
C LEU A 105 -18.59 5.64 41.77
N ASN A 106 -19.72 5.07 41.33
CA ASN A 106 -21.05 5.27 41.94
C ASN A 106 -21.51 4.10 42.84
N GLY A 107 -21.04 2.87 42.58
CA GLY A 107 -21.34 1.69 43.38
C GLY A 107 -20.51 1.66 44.66
N GLY A 108 -21.06 2.25 45.74
CA GLY A 108 -20.43 2.31 47.07
C GLY A 108 -20.15 0.95 47.70
N GLY A 109 -19.04 0.32 47.32
CA GLY A 109 -18.40 -0.79 48.02
C GLY A 109 -17.09 -0.33 48.63
N ALA A 110 -16.97 -0.44 49.96
CA ALA A 110 -15.85 0.02 50.76
C ALA A 110 -14.47 -0.32 50.16
N ALA A 111 -13.69 0.71 49.85
CA ALA A 111 -12.27 0.57 49.59
C ALA A 111 -11.54 0.30 50.92
N PRO A 112 -10.81 -0.82 51.09
CA PRO A 112 -9.64 -0.77 51.95
C PRO A 112 -8.63 0.19 51.29
N ALA A 113 -8.04 1.06 52.11
CA ALA A 113 -7.09 2.09 51.72
C ALA A 113 -6.11 1.63 50.63
N PRO A 114 -5.75 2.49 49.65
CA PRO A 114 -4.70 2.15 48.70
C PRO A 114 -3.39 2.01 49.48
N SER A 115 -2.99 0.77 49.77
CA SER A 115 -1.58 0.51 49.95
C SER A 115 -0.94 0.88 48.62
N VAL A 116 -0.04 1.85 48.67
CA VAL A 116 0.84 2.16 47.57
C VAL A 116 1.75 0.94 47.41
N ALA A 117 1.26 -0.08 46.74
CA ALA A 117 2.09 -1.11 46.17
C ALA A 117 2.95 -0.37 45.15
N VAL A 118 4.19 -0.11 45.53
CA VAL A 118 5.27 0.25 44.62
C VAL A 118 5.25 -0.82 43.53
N VAL A 119 4.62 -0.51 42.40
CA VAL A 119 4.80 -1.27 41.17
C VAL A 119 6.26 -1.07 40.84
N LYS A 120 7.06 -2.07 41.22
CA LYS A 120 8.43 -2.25 40.75
C LYS A 120 8.33 -2.13 39.24
N ALA A 121 8.89 -1.05 38.69
CA ALA A 121 8.96 -0.83 37.25
C ALA A 121 9.38 -2.15 36.58
N PRO A 122 8.74 -2.56 35.48
CA PRO A 122 9.17 -3.77 34.79
C PRO A 122 10.62 -3.53 34.37
N VAL A 123 11.53 -4.20 35.07
CA VAL A 123 12.91 -4.29 34.67
C VAL A 123 12.87 -5.00 33.32
N PRO A 124 13.31 -4.37 32.22
CA PRO A 124 13.40 -5.09 30.97
C PRO A 124 14.31 -6.29 31.22
N ALA A 125 13.81 -7.49 30.96
CA ALA A 125 14.63 -8.69 30.95
C ALA A 125 15.59 -8.58 29.75
N VAL A 126 16.70 -7.89 29.97
CA VAL A 126 17.82 -7.90 29.03
C VAL A 126 18.42 -9.29 29.14
N ALA A 127 18.26 -10.11 28.10
CA ALA A 127 19.05 -11.32 27.97
C ALA A 127 20.52 -10.90 28.06
N ALA A 128 21.23 -11.39 29.07
CA ALA A 128 22.63 -11.06 29.30
C ALA A 128 23.46 -11.64 28.15
N VAL A 129 23.70 -10.80 27.12
CA VAL A 129 24.73 -11.06 26.12
C VAL A 129 26.03 -10.51 26.66
N ASP A 130 27.07 -11.34 26.62
CA ASP A 130 28.41 -11.05 27.08
C ASP A 130 28.90 -9.67 26.57
N PRO A 131 29.24 -8.71 27.45
CA PRO A 131 29.53 -7.33 27.05
C PRO A 131 30.74 -7.22 26.09
N ALA A 132 31.65 -8.20 26.14
CA ALA A 132 32.80 -8.26 25.23
C ALA A 132 32.41 -8.59 23.77
N VAL A 133 31.32 -9.35 23.56
CA VAL A 133 30.84 -9.71 22.21
C VAL A 133 30.03 -8.56 21.60
N SER A 134 29.23 -7.86 22.42
CA SER A 134 28.47 -6.69 21.99
C SER A 134 29.37 -5.51 21.60
N ALA A 135 30.47 -5.27 22.33
CA ALA A 135 31.43 -4.22 22.01
C ALA A 135 32.25 -4.50 20.73
N ARG A 136 32.57 -5.78 20.47
CA ARG A 136 33.32 -6.20 19.26
C ARG A 136 32.45 -6.18 18.00
N LEU A 137 31.16 -6.49 18.08
CA LEU A 137 30.25 -6.35 16.93
C LEU A 137 29.86 -4.89 16.66
N ALA A 138 29.74 -4.05 17.69
CA ALA A 138 29.41 -2.62 17.51
C ALA A 138 30.56 -1.79 16.89
N SER A 139 31.79 -2.29 16.96
CA SER A 139 32.98 -1.69 16.35
C SER A 139 33.30 -2.26 14.96
N ALA A 140 32.71 -3.39 14.58
CA ALA A 140 32.95 -4.07 13.30
C ALA A 140 31.98 -3.66 12.18
N SER A 141 30.88 -2.97 12.50
CA SER A 141 29.84 -2.65 11.50
C SER A 141 29.18 -1.31 11.80
N ALA A 142 29.77 -0.23 11.30
CA ALA A 142 29.09 0.95 10.74
C ALA A 142 30.10 2.09 10.60
N GLU A 143 30.26 2.59 9.37
CA GLU A 143 30.87 3.90 9.16
C GLU A 143 30.01 4.98 9.88
N PRO A 144 30.60 6.07 10.39
CA PRO A 144 29.88 7.07 11.18
C PRO A 144 28.65 7.68 10.47
N SER A 145 28.67 7.75 9.13
CA SER A 145 27.54 8.20 8.31
C SER A 145 26.36 7.22 8.28
N GLU A 146 26.62 5.92 8.31
CA GLU A 146 25.59 4.88 8.35
C GLU A 146 24.88 4.87 9.70
N ARG A 147 25.63 5.12 10.78
CA ARG A 147 25.06 5.25 12.13
C ARG A 147 24.14 6.46 12.23
N GLU A 148 24.53 7.60 11.68
CA GLU A 148 23.69 8.82 11.67
C GLU A 148 22.42 8.61 10.84
N TYR A 149 22.53 7.95 9.68
CA TYR A 149 21.38 7.58 8.85
C TYR A 149 20.42 6.65 9.59
N LEU A 150 20.92 5.61 10.26
CA LEU A 150 20.08 4.67 11.00
C LEU A 150 19.36 5.32 12.19
N ILE A 151 20.01 6.27 12.88
CA ILE A 151 19.38 7.07 13.95
C ILE A 151 18.25 7.93 13.39
N ALA A 152 18.50 8.65 12.30
CA ALA A 152 17.49 9.48 11.65
C ALA A 152 16.31 8.64 11.13
N HIS A 153 16.61 7.47 10.56
CA HIS A 153 15.60 6.57 10.03
C HIS A 153 14.75 5.95 11.15
N GLN A 154 15.36 5.60 12.28
CA GLN A 154 14.64 5.11 13.46
C GLN A 154 13.73 6.19 14.05
N ALA A 155 14.15 7.46 14.06
CA ALA A 155 13.35 8.57 14.57
C ALA A 155 12.11 8.87 13.69
N MET A 156 12.21 8.61 12.37
CA MET A 156 11.09 8.82 11.42
C MET A 156 10.23 7.57 11.20
N ALA A 157 10.70 6.38 11.58
CA ALA A 157 9.92 5.16 11.47
C ALA A 157 8.78 5.16 12.53
N PRO A 158 7.51 4.97 12.14
CA PRO A 158 6.40 4.91 13.08
C PRO A 158 6.47 3.62 13.90
N SER A 159 7.18 3.66 15.03
CA SER A 159 7.22 2.57 15.99
C SER A 159 5.97 2.57 16.87
N ALA A 160 4.84 2.18 16.31
CA ALA A 160 3.68 1.57 16.99
C ALA A 160 2.44 1.61 16.08
N ALA A 161 2.28 0.61 15.21
CA ALA A 161 1.00 0.40 14.51
C ALA A 161 0.23 -0.83 15.00
N MET A 162 0.80 -1.68 15.88
CA MET A 162 0.11 -2.87 16.39
C MET A 162 0.46 -3.15 17.86
N PRO A 163 -0.52 -3.10 18.78
CA PRO A 163 -0.37 -3.66 20.11
C PRO A 163 -0.20 -5.18 20.00
N GLY A 164 0.90 -5.74 20.52
CA GLY A 164 1.07 -7.19 20.71
C GLY A 164 2.13 -7.90 19.86
N VAL A 165 2.83 -7.22 18.95
CA VAL A 165 4.01 -7.79 18.27
C VAL A 165 5.27 -7.11 18.80
N ALA A 166 6.05 -7.85 19.60
CA ALA A 166 7.38 -7.42 19.99
C ALA A 166 8.29 -7.44 18.75
N TYR A 167 8.48 -6.29 18.11
CA TYR A 167 9.51 -6.15 17.09
C TYR A 167 10.86 -6.06 17.77
N TYR A 168 11.80 -6.92 17.36
CA TYR A 168 13.21 -6.86 17.74
C TYR A 168 13.86 -5.62 17.10
N VAL A 169 13.47 -4.42 17.53
CA VAL A 169 14.18 -3.20 17.17
C VAL A 169 15.40 -3.10 18.07
N ARG A 170 16.57 -3.33 17.49
CA ARG A 170 17.86 -3.06 18.14
C ARG A 170 18.01 -1.54 18.23
N SER A 171 17.90 -0.97 19.42
CA SER A 171 18.18 0.45 19.64
C SER A 171 19.67 0.71 19.43
N VAL A 172 20.00 1.71 18.62
CA VAL A 172 21.38 2.20 18.47
C VAL A 172 21.49 3.50 19.27
N SER A 173 22.44 3.57 20.21
CA SER A 173 22.69 4.75 21.04
C SER A 173 23.97 5.44 20.59
N ASP A 174 23.98 6.77 20.57
CA ASP A 174 25.23 7.53 20.43
C ASP A 174 26.00 7.43 21.76
N THR A 175 27.20 6.86 21.72
CA THR A 175 28.12 6.80 22.86
C THR A 175 29.31 7.70 22.57
N ARG A 176 29.05 8.98 22.34
CA ARG A 176 30.09 10.00 22.49
C ARG A 176 30.42 10.09 23.97
N MET A 177 31.58 9.54 24.33
CA MET A 177 32.22 9.76 25.62
C MET A 177 32.32 11.28 25.83
N ALA A 178 31.56 11.80 26.79
CA ALA A 178 31.70 13.17 27.27
C ALA A 178 33.04 13.27 28.00
N GLY A 179 34.09 13.59 27.27
CA GLY A 179 35.43 13.68 27.83
C GLY A 179 36.46 13.98 26.76
N GLU A 180 36.47 15.22 26.28
CA GLU A 180 37.69 16.03 26.07
C GLU A 180 37.26 17.40 25.52
N ARG A 181 37.53 18.43 26.33
CA ARG A 181 37.68 19.83 25.92
C ARG A 181 39.17 20.11 25.90
#